data_AF-A0A4Q6AC12-F1
#
_entry.id   AF-A0A4Q6AC12-F1
#
_cell.length_a   1.000
_cell.length_b   1.000
_cell.length_c   1.000
_cell.angle_alpha   90.00
_cell.angle_beta   90.00
_cell.angle_gamma   90.00
#
_symmetry.space_group_name_H-M   'P 1'
#
loop_
_entity.id
_entity.type
_entity.pdbx_description
1 polymer ?
#
loop_
_entity_poly.entity_id
_entity_poly.type
_entity_poly.pdbx_seq_one_letter_code
_entity_poly.pdbx_strand_id
1 'polypeptide(L)'
;YDPSHFVLQGLDYLAYIDFYHERIKAFHVKDAEFNPTGKQGVYGGYQGWVDRAGRFRSPGDGQVDFKGIFSKLTQYGYDSWAVMEWECAIKSPEQGAKEGAPFIERHIIQATEKTFDDFASVAADEAFNKKILGIL
;
A
#
# COMPACT_ATOMS: atom_id res chain seq x y z
N TYR A 1 5.82 0.12 10.14
CA TYR A 1 4.47 0.28 9.59
C TYR A 1 4.07 -1.07 9.03
N ASP A 2 3.00 -1.64 9.57
CA ASP A 2 2.45 -2.93 9.17
C ASP A 2 0.94 -2.75 9.05
N PRO A 3 0.35 -2.81 7.84
CA PRO A 3 -1.06 -2.52 7.62
C PRO A 3 -1.99 -3.63 8.14
N SER A 4 -1.49 -4.85 8.35
CA SER A 4 -2.31 -5.98 8.78
C SER A 4 -2.96 -5.73 10.14
N HIS A 5 -2.23 -5.13 11.08
CA HIS A 5 -2.74 -4.77 12.40
C HIS A 5 -3.82 -3.69 12.34
N PHE A 6 -3.71 -2.74 11.41
CA PHE A 6 -4.70 -1.68 11.21
C PHE A 6 -6.01 -2.25 10.68
N VAL A 7 -5.94 -3.19 9.73
CA VAL A 7 -7.13 -3.92 9.25
C VAL A 7 -7.87 -4.57 10.42
N LEU A 8 -7.16 -5.25 11.31
CA LEU A 8 -7.76 -5.89 12.48
C LEU A 8 -8.33 -4.89 13.49
N GLN A 9 -7.76 -3.69 13.60
CA GLN A 9 -8.23 -2.63 14.49
C GLN A 9 -9.30 -1.72 13.86
N GLY A 10 -9.60 -1.87 12.56
CA GLY A 10 -10.51 -0.98 11.83
C GLY A 10 -9.97 0.44 11.68
N LEU A 11 -8.65 0.60 11.60
CA LEU A 11 -7.99 1.90 11.44
C LEU A 11 -7.69 2.21 9.96
N ASP A 12 -7.77 3.49 9.61
CA ASP A 12 -7.33 3.97 8.30
C ASP A 12 -5.79 3.96 8.22
N TYR A 13 -5.24 2.88 7.66
CA TYR A 13 -3.80 2.70 7.49
C TYR A 13 -3.20 3.58 6.39
N LEU A 14 -4.01 4.07 5.45
CA LEU A 14 -3.53 4.96 4.40
C LEU A 14 -3.35 6.38 4.94
N ALA A 15 -4.34 6.89 5.68
CA ALA A 15 -4.22 8.19 6.36
C ALA A 15 -3.12 8.19 7.42
N TYR A 16 -2.83 7.04 8.04
CA TYR A 16 -1.69 6.91 8.95
C TYR A 16 -0.36 7.26 8.27
N ILE A 17 -0.16 6.85 7.01
CA ILE A 17 1.04 7.23 6.25
C ILE A 17 1.09 8.74 6.07
N ASP A 18 -0.04 9.37 5.71
CA ASP A 18 -0.09 10.82 5.52
C ASP A 18 0.37 11.58 6.78
N PHE A 19 -0.10 11.15 7.95
CA PHE A 19 0.24 11.80 9.23
C PHE A 19 1.65 11.50 9.73
N TYR A 20 2.19 10.31 9.46
CA TYR A 20 3.37 9.81 10.15
C TYR A 20 4.52 9.35 9.25
N HIS A 21 4.47 9.62 7.93
CA HIS A 21 5.49 9.18 6.96
C HIS A 21 6.93 9.49 7.41
N GLU A 22 7.20 10.66 7.98
CA GLU A 22 8.54 11.03 8.48
C GLU A 22 9.09 10.09 9.56
N ARG A 23 8.20 9.40 10.29
CA ARG A 23 8.50 8.47 11.38
C ARG A 23 8.49 7.01 10.95
N ILE A 24 8.03 6.69 9.74
CA ILE A 24 8.04 5.32 9.22
C ILE A 24 9.48 4.96 8.82
N LYS A 25 10.12 4.10 9.61
CA LYS A 25 11.50 3.62 9.36
C LYS A 25 11.59 2.17 8.88
N ALA A 26 10.47 1.45 8.90
CA ALA A 26 10.35 0.09 8.43
C ALA A 26 8.93 -0.16 7.90
N PHE A 27 8.82 -0.96 6.85
CA PHE A 27 7.56 -1.36 6.23
C PHE A 27 7.52 -2.88 6.10
N HIS A 28 6.51 -3.50 6.70
CA HIS A 28 6.21 -4.92 6.55
C HIS A 28 5.04 -5.10 5.58
N VAL A 29 5.29 -5.87 4.51
CA VAL A 29 4.29 -6.35 3.57
C VAL A 29 3.62 -7.56 4.21
N LYS A 30 2.70 -7.29 5.14
CA LYS A 30 1.88 -8.28 5.83
C LYS A 30 0.42 -8.00 5.56
N ASP A 31 -0.33 -9.04 5.27
CA ASP A 31 -1.75 -8.93 4.91
C ASP A 31 -2.62 -9.52 6.01
N ALA A 32 -3.85 -9.04 6.08
CA ALA A 32 -4.87 -9.55 7.00
C ALA A 32 -6.25 -9.39 6.39
N GLU A 33 -7.18 -10.16 6.92
CA GLU A 33 -8.61 -9.97 6.70
C GLU A 33 -9.33 -9.94 8.04
N PHE A 34 -10.40 -9.16 8.08
CA PHE A 34 -11.31 -9.09 9.21
C PHE A 34 -12.73 -9.45 8.77
N ASN A 35 -13.21 -10.60 9.24
CA ASN A 35 -14.51 -11.18 8.92
C ASN A 35 -15.30 -11.42 10.23
N PRO A 36 -15.83 -10.37 10.88
CA PRO A 36 -16.53 -10.50 12.15
C PRO A 36 -17.86 -11.25 12.02
N THR A 37 -18.29 -11.85 13.12
CA THR A 37 -19.61 -12.48 13.25
C THR A 37 -20.32 -11.95 14.49
N GLY A 38 -21.61 -12.25 14.64
CA GLY A 38 -22.35 -11.93 15.87
C GLY A 38 -21.77 -12.59 17.15
N LYS A 39 -20.81 -13.53 17.02
CA LYS A 39 -20.15 -14.19 18.16
C LYS A 39 -18.69 -13.78 18.33
N GLN A 40 -18.07 -13.14 17.33
CA GLN A 40 -16.62 -12.92 17.30
C GLN A 40 -16.26 -11.59 16.63
N GLY A 41 -15.50 -10.78 17.35
CA GLY A 41 -14.79 -9.62 16.82
C GLY A 41 -13.27 -9.85 16.80
N VAL A 42 -12.50 -8.76 16.86
CA VAL A 42 -11.03 -8.77 16.71
C VAL A 42 -10.29 -9.71 17.67
N TYR A 43 -10.81 -9.93 18.88
CA TYR A 43 -10.19 -10.81 19.88
C TYR A 43 -10.36 -12.32 19.59
N GLY A 44 -11.03 -12.69 18.49
CA GLY A 44 -11.04 -14.05 17.95
C GLY A 44 -11.86 -15.09 18.74
N GLY A 45 -12.31 -14.78 19.96
CA GLY A 45 -13.19 -15.65 20.74
C GLY A 45 -12.60 -17.03 21.06
N TYR A 46 -11.30 -17.08 21.36
CA TYR A 46 -10.53 -18.29 21.69
C TYR A 46 -10.52 -19.38 20.60
N GLN A 47 -10.80 -19.03 19.34
CA GLN A 47 -10.74 -19.99 18.24
C GLN A 47 -9.32 -20.31 17.78
N GLY A 48 -9.18 -21.44 17.10
CA GLY A 48 -8.01 -21.74 16.27
C GLY A 48 -7.86 -20.73 15.14
N TRP A 49 -6.64 -20.57 14.63
CA TRP A 49 -6.28 -19.50 13.68
C TRP A 49 -7.14 -19.45 12.41
N VAL A 50 -7.60 -20.60 11.90
CA VAL A 50 -8.43 -20.68 10.69
C VAL A 50 -9.84 -20.11 10.93
N ASP A 51 -10.37 -20.24 12.14
CA ASP A 51 -11.76 -19.90 12.49
C ASP A 51 -11.88 -18.53 13.18
N ARG A 52 -10.79 -17.79 13.34
CA ARG A 52 -10.82 -16.44 13.91
C ARG A 52 -11.43 -15.45 12.91
N ALA A 53 -12.16 -14.46 13.45
CA ALA A 53 -12.63 -13.33 12.66
C ALA A 53 -11.48 -12.51 12.06
N GLY A 54 -10.41 -12.27 12.83
CA GLY A 54 -9.18 -11.64 12.33
C GLY A 54 -8.13 -12.69 11.97
N ARG A 55 -7.66 -12.69 10.72
CA ARG A 55 -6.65 -13.66 10.23
C ARG A 55 -5.55 -12.95 9.49
N PHE A 56 -4.29 -13.28 9.80
CA PHE A 56 -3.16 -12.92 8.96
C PHE A 56 -3.13 -13.80 7.71
N ARG A 57 -2.80 -13.18 6.58
CA ARG A 57 -2.88 -13.75 5.24
C ARG A 57 -1.55 -13.57 4.52
N SER A 58 -1.31 -14.44 3.55
CA SER A 58 -0.25 -14.21 2.57
C SER A 58 -0.56 -12.93 1.78
N PRO A 59 0.43 -12.11 1.41
CA PRO A 59 0.19 -10.89 0.63
C PRO A 59 -0.65 -11.13 -0.62
N GLY A 60 -1.78 -10.41 -0.73
CA GLY A 60 -2.73 -10.50 -1.84
C GLY A 60 -3.92 -11.41 -1.60
N ASP A 61 -3.94 -12.18 -0.50
CA ASP A 61 -5.08 -13.02 -0.11
C ASP A 61 -5.97 -12.37 0.96
N GLY A 62 -5.62 -11.18 1.46
CA GLY A 62 -6.37 -10.46 2.47
C GLY A 62 -7.07 -9.21 1.94
N GLN A 63 -7.19 -8.20 2.79
CA GLN A 63 -7.98 -6.99 2.56
C GLN A 63 -7.12 -5.71 2.49
N VAL A 64 -5.79 -5.82 2.62
CA VAL A 64 -4.90 -4.66 2.55
C VAL A 64 -4.80 -4.12 1.12
N ASP A 65 -5.00 -2.81 0.94
CA ASP A 65 -4.73 -2.10 -0.32
C ASP A 65 -3.24 -1.80 -0.46
N PHE A 66 -2.49 -2.77 -0.99
CA PHE A 66 -1.07 -2.58 -1.26
C PHE A 66 -0.81 -1.55 -2.37
N LYS A 67 -1.71 -1.37 -3.34
CA LYS A 67 -1.50 -0.36 -4.39
C LYS A 67 -1.53 1.05 -3.78
N GLY A 68 -2.49 1.33 -2.90
CA GLY A 68 -2.57 2.58 -2.16
C GLY A 68 -1.36 2.80 -1.26
N ILE A 69 -0.91 1.77 -0.54
CA ILE A 69 0.26 1.86 0.35
C ILE A 69 1.53 2.19 -0.43
N PHE A 70 1.86 1.42 -1.47
CA PHE A 70 3.05 1.67 -2.27
C PHE A 70 2.99 3.05 -2.94
N SER A 71 1.81 3.47 -3.43
CA SER A 71 1.62 4.82 -3.98
C SER A 71 1.93 5.91 -2.95
N LYS A 72 1.41 5.80 -1.72
CA LYS A 72 1.68 6.78 -0.66
C LYS A 72 3.14 6.76 -0.19
N LEU A 73 3.73 5.58 0.00
CA LEU A 73 5.13 5.47 0.38
C LEU A 73 6.05 6.07 -0.68
N THR A 74 5.77 5.84 -1.96
CA THR A 74 6.48 6.49 -3.07
C THR A 74 6.24 8.00 -3.10
N GLN A 75 5.00 8.46 -2.90
CA GLN A 75 4.66 9.89 -2.82
C GLN A 75 5.48 10.62 -1.75
N TYR A 76 5.68 10.00 -0.59
CA TYR A 76 6.44 10.58 0.52
C TYR A 76 7.94 10.24 0.50
N GLY A 77 8.44 9.61 -0.58
CA GLY A 77 9.87 9.35 -0.75
C GLY A 77 10.44 8.34 0.26
N TYR A 78 9.66 7.36 0.70
CA TYR A 78 10.17 6.26 1.53
C TYR A 78 11.20 5.46 0.74
N ASP A 79 12.44 5.38 1.25
CA ASP A 79 13.64 4.91 0.55
C ASP A 79 14.24 3.62 1.17
N SER A 80 13.44 2.89 1.95
CA SER A 80 13.87 1.68 2.65
C SER A 80 13.10 0.43 2.17
N TRP A 81 13.35 -0.71 2.80
CA TRP A 81 12.87 -2.01 2.35
C TRP A 81 11.35 -2.18 2.52
N ALA A 82 10.76 -2.86 1.54
CA ALA A 82 9.47 -3.53 1.67
C ALA A 82 9.73 -4.99 2.11
N VAL A 83 9.65 -5.24 3.42
CA VAL A 83 10.00 -6.53 4.01
C VAL A 83 8.77 -7.42 4.03
N MET A 84 8.82 -8.60 3.42
CA MET A 84 7.74 -9.57 3.58
C MET A 84 7.78 -10.17 4.99
N GLU A 85 6.71 -9.98 5.76
CA GLU A 85 6.44 -10.75 6.96
C GLU A 85 5.32 -11.73 6.65
N TRP A 86 5.65 -13.02 6.55
CA TRP A 86 4.69 -14.02 6.13
C TRP A 86 4.06 -14.75 7.32
N GLU A 87 2.73 -14.71 7.37
CA GLU A 87 1.92 -15.49 8.31
C GLU A 87 0.59 -15.82 7.62
N CYS A 88 0.22 -17.10 7.56
CA CYS A 88 -1.04 -17.51 6.96
C CYS A 88 -1.53 -18.83 7.56
N ALA A 89 -2.79 -18.87 7.99
CA ALA A 89 -3.40 -20.09 8.55
C ALA A 89 -3.85 -21.11 7.49
N ILE A 90 -3.71 -20.79 6.19
CA ILE A 90 -4.26 -21.60 5.08
C ILE A 90 -3.19 -21.97 4.06
N LYS A 91 -2.37 -21.00 3.62
CA LYS A 91 -1.32 -21.20 2.62
C LYS A 91 -0.06 -21.77 3.27
N SER A 92 0.70 -22.61 2.58
CA SER A 92 1.98 -23.12 3.11
C SER A 92 3.07 -22.03 3.02
N PRO A 93 4.11 -22.08 3.88
CA PRO A 93 5.20 -21.11 3.85
C PRO A 93 5.98 -21.13 2.53
N GLU A 94 6.16 -22.30 1.90
CA GLU A 94 6.88 -22.43 0.63
C GLU A 94 6.13 -21.75 -0.51
N GLN A 95 4.81 -21.95 -0.57
CA GLN A 95 3.97 -21.27 -1.55
C GLN A 95 3.96 -19.76 -1.29
N GLY A 96 3.81 -19.37 -0.02
CA GLY A 96 3.87 -17.96 0.41
C GLY A 96 5.16 -17.26 -0.02
N ALA A 97 6.31 -17.89 0.22
CA ALA A 97 7.60 -17.36 -0.18
C ALA A 97 7.75 -17.26 -1.71
N LYS A 98 7.28 -18.27 -2.45
CA LYS A 98 7.34 -18.29 -3.92
C LYS A 98 6.49 -17.20 -4.57
N GLU A 99 5.35 -16.86 -3.98
CA GLU A 99 4.41 -15.87 -4.51
C GLU A 99 4.69 -14.44 -4.02
N GLY A 100 5.21 -14.30 -2.79
CA GLY A 100 5.34 -13.02 -2.12
C GLY A 100 6.40 -12.09 -2.69
N ALA A 101 7.58 -12.60 -3.07
CA ALA A 101 8.62 -11.77 -3.69
C ALA A 101 8.15 -11.17 -5.05
N PRO A 102 7.60 -11.96 -5.99
CA PRO A 102 7.00 -11.41 -7.20
C PRO A 102 5.82 -10.46 -6.93
N PHE A 103 5.05 -10.69 -5.87
CA PHE A 103 3.96 -9.79 -5.48
C PHE A 103 4.51 -8.41 -5.11
N ILE A 104 5.54 -8.34 -4.28
CA ILE A 104 6.18 -7.09 -3.85
C ILE A 104 6.80 -6.37 -5.05
N GLU A 105 7.55 -7.09 -5.89
CA GLU A 105 8.19 -6.54 -7.08
C GLU A 105 7.21 -5.81 -7.99
N ARG A 106 6.02 -6.39 -8.24
CA ARG A 106 4.97 -5.77 -9.06
C ARG A 106 4.34 -4.51 -8.44
N HIS A 107 4.50 -4.28 -7.14
CA HIS A 107 3.97 -3.09 -6.46
C HIS A 107 5.01 -1.98 -6.30
N ILE A 108 6.31 -2.29 -6.44
CA ILE A 108 7.35 -1.26 -6.39
C ILE A 108 7.17 -0.30 -7.57
N ILE A 109 7.09 0.99 -7.25
CA ILE A 109 6.89 2.07 -8.23
C ILE A 109 8.23 2.73 -8.49
N GLN A 110 8.62 2.80 -9.76
CA GLN A 110 9.69 3.69 -10.21
C GLN A 110 9.14 5.12 -10.22
N ALA A 111 9.60 5.95 -9.28
CA ALA A 111 9.16 7.35 -9.18
C ALA A 111 9.57 8.15 -10.43
N THR A 112 8.72 9.12 -10.82
CA THR A 112 9.06 10.08 -11.87
C THR A 112 10.08 11.08 -11.36
N GLU A 113 11.09 11.39 -12.18
CA GLU A 113 12.05 12.47 -11.90
C GLU A 113 11.54 13.84 -12.36
N LYS A 114 10.47 13.86 -13.17
CA LYS A 114 9.86 15.07 -13.71
C LYS A 114 8.62 15.46 -12.92
N THR A 115 8.47 16.77 -12.68
CA THR A 115 7.21 17.28 -12.15
C THR A 115 6.13 17.15 -13.23
N PHE A 116 4.90 16.87 -12.83
CA PHE A 116 3.80 16.67 -13.79
C PHE A 116 3.55 17.94 -14.65
N ASP A 117 3.80 19.11 -14.09
CA ASP A 117 3.67 20.40 -14.76
C ASP A 117 4.77 20.67 -15.81
N ASP A 118 5.91 19.95 -15.75
CA ASP A 118 6.99 20.10 -16.74
C ASP A 118 6.59 19.61 -18.14
N PHE A 119 5.53 18.81 -18.26
CA PHE A 119 4.98 18.44 -19.57
C PHE A 119 4.08 19.55 -20.16
N ALA A 120 3.48 20.38 -19.31
CA ALA A 120 2.66 21.52 -19.71
C ALA A 120 3.48 22.80 -19.91
N SER A 121 4.72 22.85 -19.39
CA SER A 121 5.67 23.95 -19.61
C SER A 121 6.32 23.87 -20.99
N VAL A 122 5.50 23.92 -22.05
CA VAL A 122 5.99 24.41 -23.33
C VAL A 122 6.49 25.84 -23.05
N ALA A 123 7.77 26.11 -23.33
CA ALA A 123 8.32 27.46 -23.22
C ALA A 123 7.33 28.43 -23.87
N ALA A 124 6.84 29.41 -23.09
CA ALA A 124 5.78 30.30 -23.55
C ALA A 124 6.24 31.04 -24.80
N ASP A 125 5.79 30.58 -25.97
CA ASP A 125 6.03 31.26 -27.23
C ASP A 125 4.98 32.36 -27.34
N GLU A 126 5.38 33.57 -26.96
CA GLU A 126 4.52 34.74 -26.98
C GLU A 126 3.98 35.04 -28.39
N ALA A 127 4.74 34.71 -29.45
CA ALA A 127 4.31 34.90 -30.82
C ALA A 127 3.25 33.84 -31.23
N PHE A 128 3.44 32.59 -30.82
CA PHE A 128 2.43 31.54 -30.99
C PHE A 128 1.13 31.86 -30.23
N ASN A 129 1.25 32.34 -28.98
CA ASN A 129 0.11 32.74 -28.15
C ASN A 129 -0.66 33.92 -28.75
N LYS A 130 0.05 34.96 -29.23
CA LYS A 130 -0.54 36.11 -29.94
C LYS A 130 -1.32 35.69 -31.18
N LYS A 131 -0.76 34.75 -31.96
CA LYS A 131 -1.41 34.18 -33.15
C LYS A 131 -2.68 33.40 -32.82
N ILE A 132 -2.69 32.59 -31.75
CA ILE A 132 -3.90 31.88 -31.31
C ILE A 132 -4.97 32.86 -30.81
N LEU A 133 -4.56 33.92 -30.11
CA LEU A 133 -5.48 34.92 -29.56
C LEU A 133 -6.00 35.93 -30.61
N GLY A 134 -5.55 35.84 -31.86
CA GLY A 134 -5.94 36.78 -32.93
C GLY A 134 -5.39 38.20 -32.73
N ILE A 135 -4.37 38.35 -31.89
CA ILE A 135 -3.68 39.60 -31.62
C ILE A 135 -2.43 39.57 -32.52
N LEU A 136 -2.51 40.16 -33.71
CA LEU A 136 -1.33 40.41 -34.54
C LEU A 136 -0.45 41.49 -33.89
#